data_AF-A0A933J6R7-F1
#
_entry.id   AF-A0A933J6R7-F1
#
_cell.length_a   1.000
_cell.length_b   1.000
_cell.length_c   1.000
_cell.angle_alpha   90.00
_cell.angle_beta   90.00
_cell.angle_gamma   90.00
#
_symmetry.space_group_name_H-M   'P 1'
#
loop_
_entity.id
_entity.type
_entity.pdbx_description
1 polymer ?
#
loop_
_entity_poly.entity_id
_entity_poly.type
_entity_poly.pdbx_seq_one_letter_code
_entity_poly.pdbx_strand_id
1 'polypeptide(L)' 'LSLGVLGKTELLPPEEILDMTTMCGHSLIATELAQKLKAQVAAGKVTAEEADRQLAEPCVCGIFNMDRAKAMLQK' A
#
# COMPACT_ATOMS: atom_id res chain seq x y z
N LEU A 1 -13.41 -16.97 -14.22
CA LEU A 1 -13.10 -17.02 -12.77
C LEU A 1 -11.61 -16.80 -12.62
N SER A 2 -11.15 -15.92 -11.72
CA SER A 2 -9.72 -15.90 -11.34
C SER A 2 -9.41 -17.19 -10.57
N LEU A 3 -8.21 -17.75 -10.74
CA LEU A 3 -7.75 -18.95 -10.02
C LEU A 3 -7.39 -18.67 -8.54
N GLY A 4 -7.53 -17.42 -8.09
CA GLY A 4 -7.19 -17.00 -6.74
C GLY A 4 -5.68 -16.75 -6.56
N VAL A 5 -5.26 -16.65 -5.30
CA VAL A 5 -3.84 -16.51 -4.90
C VAL A 5 -3.31 -17.88 -4.49
N LEU A 6 -2.20 -18.30 -5.07
CA LEU A 6 -1.61 -19.64 -4.87
C LEU A 6 -0.23 -19.51 -4.21
N GLY A 7 0.15 -20.50 -3.38
CA GLY A 7 1.44 -20.56 -2.69
C GLY A 7 1.31 -20.51 -1.16
N LYS A 8 2.38 -20.09 -0.47
CA LYS A 8 2.42 -19.91 0.99
C LYS A 8 1.74 -18.62 1.41
N THR A 9 0.41 -18.58 1.29
CA THR A 9 -0.41 -17.37 1.54
C THR A 9 -0.31 -16.87 2.99
N GLU A 10 0.07 -17.73 3.92
CA GLU A 10 0.34 -17.40 5.32
C GLU A 10 1.54 -16.46 5.52
N LEU A 11 2.41 -16.33 4.50
CA LEU A 11 3.54 -15.39 4.50
C LEU A 11 3.18 -14.03 3.91
N LEU A 12 1.95 -13.86 3.38
CA LEU A 12 1.54 -12.59 2.82
C LEU A 12 1.32 -11.55 3.92
N PRO A 13 1.55 -10.26 3.62
CA PRO A 13 1.11 -9.17 4.48
C PRO A 13 -0.41 -9.22 4.72
N PRO A 14 -0.90 -8.58 5.79
CA PRO A 14 -2.34 -8.36 5.98
C PRO A 14 -2.98 -7.77 4.72
N GLU A 15 -4.23 -8.14 4.44
CA GLU A 15 -4.94 -7.79 3.20
C GLU A 15 -4.89 -6.28 2.91
N GLU A 16 -5.09 -5.44 3.91
CA GLU A 16 -5.00 -3.98 3.77
C GLU A 16 -3.63 -3.48 3.29
N ILE A 17 -2.55 -4.15 3.67
CA ILE A 17 -1.19 -3.83 3.25
C ILE A 17 -0.95 -4.38 1.85
N LEU A 18 -1.38 -5.62 1.61
CA LEU A 18 -1.26 -6.26 0.31
C LEU A 18 -1.99 -5.49 -0.78
N ASP A 19 -3.19 -4.98 -0.49
CA ASP A 19 -3.97 -4.14 -1.39
C ASP A 19 -3.25 -2.85 -1.78
N MET A 20 -2.41 -2.30 -0.89
CA MET A 20 -1.61 -1.11 -1.18
C MET A 20 -0.40 -1.46 -2.02
N THR A 21 0.41 -2.44 -1.60
CA THR A 21 1.67 -2.78 -2.28
C THR A 21 1.45 -3.36 -3.68
N THR A 22 0.36 -4.10 -3.90
CA THR A 22 0.03 -4.69 -5.21
C THR A 22 -0.54 -3.71 -6.22
N MET A 23 -0.81 -2.45 -5.84
CA MET A 23 -1.11 -1.39 -6.81
C MET A 23 0.12 -1.02 -7.67
N CYS A 24 1.33 -1.36 -7.21
CA CYS A 24 2.53 -1.23 -8.03
C CYS A 24 2.79 -2.54 -8.80
N GLY A 25 2.68 -2.49 -10.13
CA GLY A 25 2.95 -3.65 -10.99
C GLY A 25 4.40 -4.13 -11.02
N HIS A 26 5.33 -3.37 -10.46
CA HIS A 26 6.77 -3.67 -10.45
C HIS A 26 7.31 -4.04 -9.06
N SER A 27 6.42 -4.18 -8.07
CA SER A 27 6.78 -4.57 -6.69
C SER A 27 7.83 -3.65 -6.03
N LEU A 28 7.79 -2.35 -6.33
CA LEU A 28 8.74 -1.36 -5.79
C LEU A 28 8.31 -0.79 -4.43
N ILE A 29 7.06 -1.02 -4.03
CA ILE A 29 6.54 -0.51 -2.76
C ILE A 29 6.75 -1.57 -1.68
N ALA A 30 7.62 -1.25 -0.72
CA ALA A 30 7.89 -2.13 0.41
C ALA A 30 6.68 -2.24 1.34
N THR A 31 6.43 -3.46 1.84
CA THR A 31 5.39 -3.76 2.83
C THR A 31 5.54 -2.90 4.09
N GLU A 32 6.77 -2.74 4.56
CA GLU A 32 7.12 -1.98 5.77
C GLU A 32 6.84 -0.48 5.61
N LEU A 33 6.99 0.06 4.40
CA LEU A 33 6.65 1.45 4.10
C LEU A 33 5.15 1.68 4.24
N ALA A 34 4.34 0.80 3.63
CA ALA A 34 2.88 0.86 3.73
C ALA A 34 2.39 0.75 5.19
N GLN A 35 2.96 -0.19 5.96
CA GLN A 35 2.64 -0.35 7.38
C GLN A 35 3.02 0.89 8.20
N LYS A 36 4.23 1.43 7.99
CA LYS A 36 4.72 2.62 8.70
C LYS A 36 3.82 3.82 8.43
N LEU A 37 3.48 4.08 7.16
CA LEU A 37 2.65 5.22 6.78
C LEU A 37 1.23 5.06 7.32
N LYS A 38 0.64 3.86 7.25
CA LYS A 38 -0.65 3.59 7.87
C LYS A 38 -0.64 3.90 9.37
N ALA A 39 0.37 3.41 10.10
CA ALA A 39 0.50 3.67 11.53
C ALA A 39 0.71 5.17 11.84
N GLN A 40 1.43 5.91 10.99
CA GLN A 40 1.62 7.35 11.15
C GLN A 40 0.34 8.15 10.90
N VAL A 41 -0.47 7.77 9.92
CA VAL A 41 -1.78 8.38 9.65
C VAL A 41 -2.74 8.12 10.81
N ALA A 42 -2.81 6.86 11.29
CA ALA A 42 -3.63 6.51 12.45
C ALA A 42 -3.22 7.27 13.73
N ALA A 43 -1.92 7.56 13.89
CA ALA A 43 -1.40 8.36 15.00
C ALA A 43 -1.49 9.89 14.79
N GLY A 44 -2.04 10.35 13.66
CA GLY A 44 -2.14 11.79 13.33
C GLY A 44 -0.79 12.48 13.08
N LYS A 45 0.28 11.73 12.84
CA LYS A 45 1.64 12.27 12.60
C LYS A 45 1.82 12.79 11.18
N VAL A 46 1.09 12.22 10.23
CA VAL A 46 1.13 12.54 8.80
C VAL A 46 -0.30 12.50 8.28
N THR A 47 -0.65 13.39 7.34
CA THR A 47 -1.98 13.36 6.71
C THR A 47 -2.06 12.23 5.69
N ALA A 48 -3.27 11.74 5.39
CA ALA A 48 -3.45 10.70 4.38
C ALA A 48 -2.98 11.13 2.97
N GLU A 49 -3.05 12.43 2.67
CA GLU A 49 -2.59 13.06 1.42
C GLU A 49 -1.06 13.26 1.35
N GLU A 50 -0.38 13.22 2.49
CA GLU A 50 1.09 13.22 2.49
C GLU A 50 1.60 11.78 2.45
N ALA A 51 0.91 10.88 3.14
CA ALA A 51 1.24 9.47 3.15
C ALA A 51 0.99 8.77 1.81
N ASP A 52 -0.05 9.10 1.04
CA ASP A 52 -0.27 8.50 -0.29
C ASP A 52 0.83 8.90 -1.29
N ARG A 53 1.32 10.14 -1.24
CA ARG A 53 2.47 10.62 -2.02
C ARG A 53 3.74 9.86 -1.65
N GLN A 54 4.07 9.78 -0.37
CA GLN A 54 5.24 9.04 0.11
C GLN A 54 5.17 7.56 -0.25
N LEU A 55 3.98 6.97 -0.23
CA LEU A 55 3.77 5.58 -0.63
C LEU A 55 3.95 5.37 -2.13
N ALA A 56 3.66 6.39 -2.95
CA ALA A 56 3.83 6.37 -4.39
C ALA A 56 5.27 6.64 -4.86
N GLU A 57 6.12 7.27 -4.04
CA GLU A 57 7.50 7.63 -4.41
C GLU A 57 8.33 6.50 -5.05
N PRO A 58 8.29 5.24 -4.56
CA PRO A 58 9.04 4.15 -5.18
C PRO A 58 8.52 3.77 -6.59
N CYS A 59 7.30 4.15 -6.93
CA CYS A 59 6.66 3.78 -8.19
C CYS A 59 7.11 4.67 -9.36
N VAL A 60 8.20 4.27 -10.02
CA VAL A 60 8.78 5.02 -11.15
C VAL A 60 7.91 5.07 -12.41
N CYS A 61 6.93 4.17 -12.56
CA CYS A 61 6.07 4.13 -13.74
C CYS A 61 4.80 5.00 -13.63
N GLY A 62 4.52 5.58 -12.45
CA GLY A 62 3.36 6.46 -12.24
C GLY A 62 1.97 5.79 -12.24
N ILE A 63 1.89 4.45 -12.22
CA ILE A 63 0.60 3.72 -12.26
C ILE A 63 -0.08 3.66 -10.88
N PHE A 64 0.67 3.89 -9.81
CA PHE A 64 0.16 3.76 -8.45
C PHE A 64 -1.05 4.68 -8.19
N ASN A 65 -2.14 4.10 -7.71
CA ASN A 65 -3.38 4.83 -7.46
C ASN A 65 -3.35 5.51 -6.09
N MET A 66 -2.89 6.77 -6.06
CA MET A 66 -2.81 7.59 -4.85
C MET A 66 -4.18 7.84 -4.20
N ASP A 67 -5.24 8.09 -4.99
CA ASP A 67 -6.57 8.33 -4.42
C ASP A 67 -7.14 7.10 -3.71
N ARG A 68 -6.92 5.89 -4.27
CA ARG A 68 -7.25 4.63 -3.60
C ARG A 68 -6.40 4.45 -2.33
N ALA A 69 -5.10 4.71 -2.41
CA ALA A 69 -4.20 4.61 -1.25
C ALA A 69 -4.64 5.52 -0.10
N LYS A 70 -4.95 6.79 -0.39
CA LYS A 70 -5.44 7.78 0.57
C LYS A 70 -6.71 7.29 1.28
N ALA A 71 -7.68 6.77 0.54
CA ALA A 71 -8.91 6.23 1.12
C ALA A 71 -8.67 4.99 2.00
N MET A 72 -7.64 4.18 1.69
CA MET A 72 -7.25 3.03 2.50
C MET A 72 -6.49 3.41 3.77
N LEU A 73 -5.64 4.45 3.69
CA LEU A 73 -4.87 4.98 4.82
C LEU A 73 -5.76 5.60 5.91
N GLN A 74 -6.97 6.01 5.56
CA GLN A 74 -7.96 6.60 6.48
C GLN A 74 -8.86 5.56 7.17
N LYS A 75 -8.75 4.27 6.80
CA LYS A 75 -9.48 3.15 7.42
C LYS A 75 -8.67 2.51 8.54
#